data_AF-A0A969H919-F1
#
_entry.id   AF-A0A969H919-F1
#
_cell.length_a   1.000
_cell.length_b   1.000
_cell.length_c   1.000
_cell.angle_alpha   90.00
_cell.angle_beta   90.00
_cell.angle_gamma   90.00
#
_symmetry.space_group_name_H-M   'P 1'
#
loop_
_entity.id
_entity.type
_entity.pdbx_description
1 polymer ?
#
loop_
_entity_poly.entity_id
_entity_poly.type
_entity_poly.pdbx_seq_one_letter_code
_entity_poly.pdbx_strand_id
1 'polypeptide(L)'
;MEITKGNNSLNSKSIFIERKKYDELFPESVIRKINLWDEKNLFGKVDRFNNPIILKNQMVRQISVDNNIYSANFIIDAFFQIKREFKEKERRQRINLDGSVFADLEPKKDLSVLMRNTTNF
;
A
#
# COMPACT_ATOMS: atom_id res chain seq x y z
N MET A 1 -8.23 -6.56 -38.50
CA MET A 1 -8.74 -6.63 -37.12
C MET A 1 -7.95 -5.59 -36.33
N GLU A 2 -8.57 -4.48 -35.93
CA GLU A 2 -7.88 -3.43 -35.16
C GLU A 2 -7.51 -3.96 -33.77
N ILE A 3 -6.22 -3.93 -33.44
CA ILE A 3 -5.73 -4.28 -32.11
C ILE A 3 -5.96 -3.06 -31.23
N THR A 4 -7.04 -3.10 -30.44
CA THR A 4 -7.32 -2.08 -29.43
C THR A 4 -6.18 -2.10 -28.41
N LYS A 5 -5.39 -1.03 -28.35
CA LYS A 5 -4.37 -0.86 -27.31
C LYS A 5 -5.07 -0.76 -25.96
N GLY A 6 -4.56 -1.45 -24.93
CA GLY A 6 -5.15 -1.46 -23.60
C GLY A 6 -5.45 -0.05 -23.10
N ASN A 7 -6.71 0.20 -22.74
CA ASN A 7 -7.22 1.51 -22.34
C ASN A 7 -7.86 1.42 -20.95
N ASN A 8 -7.30 2.14 -19.98
CA ASN A 8 -7.81 2.18 -18.60
C ASN A 8 -9.07 3.05 -18.44
N SER A 9 -9.51 3.74 -19.51
CA SER A 9 -10.71 4.59 -19.52
C SER A 9 -11.98 3.84 -19.89
N LEU A 10 -11.93 2.51 -20.03
CA LEU A 10 -13.09 1.70 -20.38
C LEU A 10 -14.07 1.59 -19.22
N ASN A 11 -15.37 1.67 -19.53
CA ASN A 11 -16.41 1.41 -18.56
C ASN A 11 -16.51 -0.10 -18.24
N SER A 12 -17.19 -0.42 -17.14
CA SER A 12 -17.32 -1.80 -16.63
C SER A 12 -17.89 -2.79 -17.65
N LYS A 13 -18.85 -2.36 -18.49
CA LYS A 13 -19.45 -3.19 -19.54
C LYS A 13 -18.43 -3.53 -20.63
N SER A 14 -17.64 -2.57 -21.07
CA SER A 14 -16.59 -2.78 -22.07
C SER A 14 -15.50 -3.71 -21.56
N ILE A 15 -15.06 -3.52 -20.29
CA ILE A 15 -14.07 -4.40 -19.65
C ILE A 15 -14.56 -5.85 -19.60
N PHE A 16 -15.83 -6.07 -19.28
CA PHE A 16 -16.41 -7.42 -19.27
C PHE A 16 -16.38 -8.08 -20.66
N ILE A 17 -16.74 -7.35 -21.71
CA ILE A 17 -16.72 -7.86 -23.09
C ILE A 17 -15.29 -8.20 -23.52
N GLU A 18 -14.32 -7.34 -23.22
CA GLU A 18 -12.91 -7.59 -23.55
C GLU A 18 -12.36 -8.80 -22.79
N ARG A 19 -12.71 -8.97 -21.52
CA ARG A 19 -12.32 -10.16 -20.73
C ARG A 19 -12.87 -11.44 -21.36
N LYS A 20 -14.15 -11.45 -21.75
CA LYS A 20 -14.76 -12.61 -22.42
C LYS A 20 -14.09 -12.93 -23.75
N LYS A 21 -13.77 -11.91 -24.56
CA LYS A 21 -13.04 -12.08 -25.82
C LYS A 21 -11.62 -12.59 -25.60
N TYR A 22 -10.92 -12.08 -24.58
CA TYR A 22 -9.62 -12.61 -24.19
C TYR A 22 -9.75 -14.07 -23.81
N ASP A 23 -10.81 -14.45 -23.09
CA ASP A 23 -11.00 -15.83 -22.70
C ASP A 23 -11.23 -16.78 -23.88
N GLU A 24 -11.98 -16.34 -24.89
CA GLU A 24 -12.29 -17.09 -26.12
C GLU A 24 -11.11 -17.15 -27.10
N LEU A 25 -10.29 -16.11 -27.15
CA LEU A 25 -9.17 -15.99 -28.10
C LEU A 25 -7.83 -16.44 -27.51
N PHE A 26 -7.75 -16.71 -26.20
CA PHE A 26 -6.50 -17.12 -25.58
C PHE A 26 -6.10 -18.51 -26.09
N PRO A 27 -4.91 -18.67 -26.67
CA PRO A 27 -4.50 -19.94 -27.27
C PRO A 27 -4.38 -21.04 -26.22
N GLU A 28 -5.05 -22.17 -26.44
CA GLU A 28 -5.04 -23.33 -25.54
C GLU A 28 -3.64 -23.95 -25.35
N SER A 29 -2.73 -23.70 -26.30
CA SER A 29 -1.33 -24.13 -26.23
C SER A 29 -0.53 -23.44 -25.12
N VAL A 30 -1.04 -22.37 -24.52
CA VAL A 30 -0.37 -21.64 -23.45
C VAL A 30 -0.84 -22.17 -22.08
N ILE A 31 0.06 -22.89 -21.42
CA ILE A 31 -0.15 -23.62 -20.15
C ILE A 31 -0.70 -22.72 -19.02
N ARG A 32 -0.42 -21.41 -19.06
CA ARG A 32 -0.84 -20.47 -18.02
C ARG A 32 -1.37 -19.18 -18.62
N LYS A 33 -2.66 -18.96 -18.45
CA LYS A 33 -3.33 -17.70 -18.79
C LYS A 33 -2.89 -16.61 -17.82
N ILE A 34 -2.41 -15.48 -18.35
CA ILE A 34 -2.03 -14.34 -17.53
C ILE A 34 -3.31 -13.55 -17.20
N ASN A 35 -3.82 -13.70 -15.99
CA ASN A 35 -5.03 -13.00 -15.55
C ASN A 35 -4.69 -11.68 -14.85
N LEU A 36 -4.37 -10.64 -15.64
CA LEU A 36 -4.12 -9.28 -15.14
C LEU A 36 -5.35 -8.60 -14.49
N TRP A 37 -6.56 -9.16 -14.66
CA TRP A 37 -7.82 -8.57 -14.22
C TRP A 37 -8.09 -8.89 -12.75
N ASP A 38 -7.81 -10.13 -12.35
CA ASP A 38 -7.96 -10.57 -10.97
C ASP A 38 -6.63 -10.50 -10.20
N GLU A 39 -5.48 -10.59 -10.88
CA GLU A 39 -4.16 -10.42 -10.28
C GLU A 39 -3.84 -8.93 -10.03
N LYS A 40 -4.42 -8.37 -8.98
CA LYS A 40 -4.04 -7.04 -8.42
C LYS A 40 -2.58 -6.97 -7.96
N ASN A 41 -1.87 -8.09 -8.00
CA ASN A 41 -0.49 -8.26 -7.56
C ASN A 41 0.55 -7.70 -8.53
N LEU A 42 0.18 -7.08 -9.65
CA LEU A 42 1.14 -6.56 -10.63
C LEU A 42 1.24 -5.03 -10.63
N PHE A 43 0.29 -4.33 -10.01
CA PHE A 43 0.37 -2.87 -9.91
C PHE A 43 1.61 -2.46 -9.10
N GLY A 44 2.54 -1.78 -9.76
CA GLY A 44 3.79 -1.28 -9.16
C GLY A 44 4.87 -2.32 -8.89
N LYS A 45 4.66 -3.59 -9.29
CA LYS A 45 5.61 -4.69 -9.05
C LYS A 45 6.40 -5.12 -10.29
N VAL A 46 6.00 -4.71 -11.49
CA VAL A 46 6.70 -5.04 -12.74
C VAL A 46 6.89 -3.81 -13.64
N ASP A 47 7.99 -3.77 -14.39
CA ASP A 47 8.29 -2.71 -15.35
C ASP A 47 7.55 -2.92 -16.70
N ARG A 48 7.78 -2.05 -17.68
CA ARG A 48 7.15 -2.14 -19.02
C ARG A 48 7.54 -3.39 -19.81
N PHE A 49 8.61 -4.07 -19.39
CA PHE A 49 9.12 -5.30 -19.97
C PHE A 49 8.77 -6.52 -19.10
N ASN A 50 7.86 -6.35 -18.13
CA ASN A 50 7.42 -7.38 -17.20
C ASN A 50 8.53 -7.90 -16.25
N ASN A 51 9.61 -7.15 -16.08
CA ASN A 51 10.63 -7.48 -15.08
C ASN A 51 10.14 -7.06 -13.69
N PRO A 52 10.38 -7.86 -12.64
CA PRO A 52 10.07 -7.45 -11.28
C PRO A 52 10.83 -6.18 -10.89
N ILE A 53 10.12 -5.18 -10.40
CA ILE A 53 10.71 -3.96 -9.84
C ILE A 53 11.22 -4.30 -8.44
N ILE A 54 12.52 -4.53 -8.33
CA ILE A 54 13.20 -4.76 -7.07
C ILE A 54 13.85 -3.45 -6.62
N LEU A 55 13.50 -3.00 -5.42
CA LEU A 55 14.16 -1.83 -4.83
C LEU A 55 15.60 -2.18 -4.48
N LYS A 56 16.55 -1.36 -4.96
CA LYS A 56 17.95 -1.45 -4.52
C LYS A 56 18.04 -1.12 -3.03
N ASN A 57 19.01 -1.69 -2.32
CA ASN A 57 19.24 -1.44 -0.89
C ASN A 57 19.36 0.06 -0.56
N GLN A 58 19.92 0.88 -1.46
CA GLN A 58 20.02 2.34 -1.30
C GLN A 58 18.67 3.09 -1.38
N MET A 59 17.63 2.45 -1.93
CA MET A 59 16.29 3.03 -2.13
C MET A 59 15.32 2.65 -1.00
N VAL A 60 15.78 1.89 0.00
CA VAL A 60 15.00 1.52 1.18
C VAL A 60 15.63 2.08 2.44
N ARG A 61 14.79 2.45 3.41
CA ARG A 61 15.19 2.87 4.75
C ARG A 61 14.45 2.03 5.78
N GLN A 62 15.11 1.81 6.92
CA GLN A 62 14.52 1.10 8.04
C GLN A 62 13.58 2.02 8.81
N ILE A 63 12.35 1.56 9.05
CA ILE A 63 11.33 2.30 9.82
C ILE A 63 11.41 1.95 11.32
N SER A 64 11.75 0.70 11.63
CA SER A 64 11.88 0.21 13.01
C SER A 64 13.15 -0.63 13.14
N VAL A 65 14.04 -0.20 14.06
CA VAL A 65 15.31 -0.85 14.34
C VAL A 65 15.09 -2.27 14.87
N ASP A 66 14.11 -2.43 15.77
CA ASP A 66 13.89 -3.69 16.50
C ASP A 66 13.23 -4.79 15.65
N ASN A 67 12.43 -4.40 14.64
CA ASN A 67 11.61 -5.35 13.86
C ASN A 67 12.11 -5.57 12.42
N ASN A 68 13.27 -5.02 12.04
CA ASN A 68 13.81 -5.12 10.68
C ASN A 68 12.79 -4.76 9.58
N ILE A 69 11.97 -3.73 9.81
CA ILE A 69 10.96 -3.27 8.85
C ILE A 69 11.58 -2.23 7.94
N TYR A 70 11.57 -2.50 6.63
CA TYR A 70 12.08 -1.60 5.60
C TYR A 70 10.95 -1.12 4.70
N SER A 71 11.08 0.10 4.20
CA SER A 71 10.19 0.63 3.17
C SER A 71 10.95 1.53 2.21
N ALA A 72 10.35 1.81 1.05
CA ALA A 72 10.92 2.68 0.06
C ALA A 72 11.11 4.11 0.62
N ASN A 73 12.21 4.76 0.27
CA ASN A 73 12.56 6.08 0.78
C ASN A 73 11.43 7.10 0.56
N PHE A 74 10.86 7.14 -0.64
CA PHE A 74 9.81 8.11 -0.96
C PHE A 74 8.53 7.90 -0.14
N ILE A 75 8.21 6.65 0.24
CA ILE A 75 7.05 6.34 1.09
C ILE A 75 7.30 6.89 2.49
N ILE A 76 8.50 6.66 3.02
CA ILE A 76 8.91 7.16 4.33
C ILE A 76 8.88 8.70 4.36
N ASP A 77 9.43 9.35 3.33
CA ASP A 77 9.42 10.81 3.22
C ASP A 77 8.01 11.37 3.14
N ALA A 78 7.15 10.79 2.28
CA ALA A 78 5.76 11.20 2.16
C ALA A 78 5.01 11.04 3.49
N PHE A 79 5.20 9.91 4.17
CA PHE A 79 4.58 9.65 5.47
C PHE A 79 5.01 10.68 6.52
N PHE A 80 6.31 10.96 6.65
CA PHE A 80 6.80 11.96 7.59
C PHE A 80 6.36 13.39 7.23
N GLN A 81 6.28 13.72 5.93
CA GLN A 81 5.76 15.00 5.48
C GLN A 81 4.29 15.17 5.88
N ILE A 82 3.47 14.14 5.68
CA ILE A 82 2.08 14.11 6.10
C ILE A 82 2.00 14.29 7.62
N LYS A 83 2.74 13.50 8.40
CA LYS A 83 2.75 13.62 9.87
C LYS A 83 3.09 15.04 10.33
N ARG A 84 4.07 15.68 9.69
CA ARG A 84 4.45 17.07 9.97
C ARG A 84 3.33 18.06 9.65
N GLU A 85 2.68 17.92 8.49
CA GLU A 85 1.54 18.75 8.09
C GLU A 85 0.38 18.64 9.08
N PHE A 86 0.08 17.41 9.53
CA PHE A 86 -0.94 17.16 10.54
C PHE A 86 -0.62 17.87 11.86
N LYS A 87 0.61 17.73 12.38
CA LYS A 87 1.04 18.44 13.60
C LYS A 87 0.96 19.95 13.47
N GLU A 88 1.38 20.52 12.33
CA GLU A 88 1.30 21.96 12.11
C GLU A 88 -0.15 22.47 12.05
N LYS A 89 -1.06 21.69 11.46
CA LYS A 89 -2.48 22.05 11.40
C LYS A 89 -3.17 21.90 12.74
N GLU A 90 -2.82 20.88 13.53
CA GLU A 90 -3.28 20.69 14.90
C GLU A 90 -2.87 21.88 15.78
N ARG A 91 -1.59 22.26 15.76
CA ARG A 91 -1.06 23.42 16.52
C ARG A 91 -1.81 24.72 16.21
N ARG A 92 -2.31 24.86 14.98
CA ARG A 92 -3.09 26.01 14.52
C ARG A 92 -4.60 25.87 14.78
N GLN A 93 -5.04 24.80 15.47
CA GLN A 93 -6.43 24.43 15.70
C GLN A 93 -7.26 24.33 14.41
N ARG A 94 -6.61 23.98 13.29
CA ARG A 94 -7.26 23.88 11.97
C ARG A 94 -7.80 22.49 11.64
N ILE A 95 -7.55 21.51 12.51
CA ILE A 95 -8.05 20.14 12.40
C ILE A 95 -8.37 19.62 13.80
N ASN A 96 -9.44 18.83 13.94
CA ASN A 96 -9.69 18.01 15.12
C ASN A 96 -9.05 16.62 14.87
N LEU A 97 -8.21 16.16 15.80
CA LEU A 97 -7.52 14.88 15.72
C LEU A 97 -8.08 13.81 16.65
N ASP A 98 -9.20 14.06 17.34
CA ASP A 98 -9.86 13.06 18.16
C ASP A 98 -10.15 11.77 17.37
N GLY A 99 -9.59 10.66 17.85
CA GLY A 99 -9.72 9.34 17.23
C GLY A 99 -8.90 9.11 15.95
N SER A 100 -8.09 10.08 15.52
CA SER A 100 -7.23 9.92 14.35
C SER A 100 -6.05 9.01 14.66
N VAL A 101 -5.78 8.03 13.78
CA VAL A 101 -4.53 7.21 13.82
C VAL A 101 -3.26 8.05 13.61
N PHE A 102 -3.41 9.31 13.22
CA PHE A 102 -2.32 10.28 13.04
C PHE A 102 -2.17 11.24 14.22
N ALA A 103 -3.09 11.21 15.19
CA ALA A 103 -2.82 11.80 16.49
C ALA A 103 -1.57 11.12 17.09
N ASP A 104 -0.77 11.84 17.86
CA ASP A 104 0.35 11.21 18.56
C ASP A 104 -0.22 10.09 19.44
N LEU A 105 0.03 8.83 19.05
CA LEU A 105 -0.32 7.67 19.85
C LEU A 105 0.53 7.73 21.12
N GLU A 106 -0.05 8.20 22.22
CA GLU A 106 0.55 7.95 23.53
C GLU A 106 0.63 6.43 23.70
N PRO A 107 1.81 5.86 23.97
CA PRO A 107 1.89 4.46 24.33
C PRO A 107 1.01 4.29 25.56
N LYS A 108 -0.04 3.48 25.46
CA LYS A 108 -0.77 3.05 26.66
C LYS A 108 0.26 2.39 27.56
N LYS A 109 0.59 3.04 28.68
CA LYS A 109 1.37 2.41 29.75
C LYS A 109 0.70 1.08 30.02
N ASP A 110 1.47 0.02 29.88
CA ASP A 110 1.00 -1.33 30.08
C ASP A 110 0.32 -1.41 31.47
N LEU A 111 -0.96 -1.76 31.48
CA LEU A 111 -1.77 -1.88 32.71
C LEU A 111 -1.22 -2.97 33.64
N SER A 112 -0.33 -3.83 33.13
CA SER A 112 0.41 -4.82 33.92
C SER A 112 1.31 -4.22 35.00
N VAL A 113 1.74 -2.95 34.86
CA VAL A 113 2.57 -2.25 35.86
C VAL A 113 1.72 -1.66 36.99
N LEU A 114 0.46 -1.31 36.73
CA LEU A 114 -0.45 -0.75 37.74
C LEU A 114 -1.06 -1.82 38.66
N MET A 115 -1.13 -3.08 38.23
CA MET A 115 -1.69 -4.18 39.04
C MET A 115 -0.69 -4.85 39.99
N ARG A 116 0.61 -4.49 39.95
CA ARG A 116 1.63 -5.06 40.86
C ARG A 116 1.83 -4.27 42.16
N ASN A 117 1.23 -3.08 42.29
CA ASN A 117 1.47 -2.19 43.43
C ASN A 117 0.29 -2.09 44.42
N THR A 118 -0.78 -2.88 44.26
CA THR A 118 -1.97 -2.83 45.14
C THR A 118 -2.15 -4.05 46.03
N THR A 119 -1.16 -4.93 46.16
CA THR A 119 -1.22 -6.09 47.06
C THR A 119 -0.06 -6.05 48.04
N ASN A 120 -0.15 -5.16 49.03
CA ASN A 120 0.57 -5.24 50.30
C ASN A 120 -0.27 -4.50 51.35
N PHE A 121 -1.27 -5.21 51.89
CA PHE A 121 -1.86 -4.98 53.20
C PHE A 121 -2.15 -6.34 53.82
#